data_AF-A0A2N5DQ63-F1
#
_entry.id   AF-A0A2N5DQ63-F1
#
_cell.length_a   1.000
_cell.length_b   1.000
_cell.length_c   1.000
_cell.angle_alpha   90.00
_cell.angle_beta   90.00
_cell.angle_gamma   90.00
#
_symmetry.space_group_name_H-M   'P 1'
#
loop_
_entity.id
_entity.type
_entity.pdbx_description
1 polymer ?
#
loop_
_entity_poly.entity_id
_entity_poly.type
_entity_poly.pdbx_seq_one_letter_code
_entity_poly.pdbx_strand_id
1 'polypeptide(L)' 'MAWVRFTSDHDFTPAADRRRTTAYKAGQVRRVTRECAGQAIGLGRAVTVATPNREDAKRLLAER' A
#
# COMPACT_ATOMS: atom_id res chain seq x y z
N MET A 1 -7.64 -6.09 5.82
CA MET A 1 -6.82 -4.94 5.37
C MET A 1 -5.47 -5.03 6.04
N ALA A 2 -4.40 -4.62 5.35
CA ALA A 2 -3.02 -4.65 5.86
C ALA A 2 -2.36 -3.28 5.61
N TRP A 3 -1.43 -2.90 6.48
CA TRP A 3 -0.59 -1.73 6.26
C TRP A 3 0.74 -2.18 5.68
N VAL A 4 1.13 -1.57 4.57
CA VAL A 4 2.39 -1.85 3.89
C VAL A 4 3.13 -0.56 3.58
N ARG A 5 4.46 -0.63 3.61
CA ARG A 5 5.34 0.38 3.04
C ARG A 5 5.82 -0.12 1.67
N PHE A 6 5.51 0.63 0.62
CA PHE A 6 6.01 0.33 -0.72
C PHE A 6 7.50 0.70 -0.81
N THR A 7 8.32 -0.25 -1.21
CA THR A 7 9.76 -0.07 -1.45
C THR A 7 10.06 0.23 -2.91
N SER A 8 9.10 0.00 -3.80
CA SER A 8 9.18 0.30 -5.22
C SER A 8 7.80 0.68 -5.76
N ASP A 9 7.78 1.25 -6.95
CA ASP A 9 6.53 1.56 -7.65
C ASP A 9 5.72 0.29 -7.92
N HIS A 10 4.42 0.35 -7.63
CA HIS A 10 3.52 -0.79 -7.74
C HIS A 10 2.14 -0.37 -8.22
N ASP A 11 1.72 -0.92 -9.35
CA ASP A 11 0.37 -0.76 -9.86
C ASP A 11 -0.48 -1.97 -9.47
N PHE A 12 -1.64 -1.70 -8.87
CA PHE A 12 -2.56 -2.73 -8.43
C PHE A 12 -3.94 -2.51 -9.02
N THR A 13 -4.46 -3.54 -9.69
CA THR A 13 -5.84 -3.60 -10.18
C THR A 13 -6.56 -4.70 -9.41
N PRO A 14 -7.52 -4.37 -8.53
CA PRO A 14 -8.24 -5.37 -7.75
C PRO A 14 -9.09 -6.28 -8.65
N ALA A 15 -9.13 -7.57 -8.34
CA ALA A 15 -9.92 -8.53 -9.12
C ALA A 15 -11.43 -8.21 -9.11
N ALA A 16 -11.91 -7.62 -8.02
CA ALA A 16 -13.30 -7.19 -7.82
C ALA A 16 -13.69 -5.95 -8.64
N ASP A 17 -12.73 -5.10 -9.03
CA ASP A 17 -12.98 -3.92 -9.85
C ASP A 17 -11.84 -3.71 -10.86
N ARG A 18 -11.93 -4.44 -11.98
CA ARG A 18 -10.91 -4.42 -13.04
C ARG A 18 -10.85 -3.12 -13.83
N ARG A 19 -11.70 -2.14 -13.51
CA ARG A 19 -11.78 -0.84 -14.19
C ARG A 19 -10.88 0.22 -13.54
N ARG A 20 -10.33 -0.04 -12.35
CA ARG A 20 -9.48 0.91 -11.63
C ARG A 20 -8.12 0.32 -11.31
N THR A 21 -7.07 0.99 -11.75
CA THR A 21 -5.70 0.71 -11.35
C THR A 21 -5.23 1.78 -10.38
N THR A 22 -4.74 1.37 -9.21
CA THR A 22 -4.13 2.28 -8.24
C THR A 22 -2.61 2.16 -8.36
N ALA A 23 -1.96 3.28 -8.69
CA ALA A 23 -0.51 3.38 -8.71
C ALA A 23 0.00 3.81 -7.32
N TYR A 24 0.84 2.97 -6.72
CA TYR A 24 1.56 3.27 -5.48
C TYR A 24 3.01 3.61 -5.80
N LYS A 25 3.55 4.63 -5.14
CA LYS A 25 4.95 5.04 -5.30
C LYS A 25 5.82 4.50 -4.18
N ALA A 26 7.09 4.27 -4.51
CA ALA A 26 8.12 3.94 -3.53
C ALA A 26 8.12 4.96 -2.37
N GLY A 27 8.27 4.49 -1.15
CA GLY A 27 8.23 5.29 0.08
C GLY A 27 6.85 5.45 0.70
N GLN A 28 5.75 5.24 -0.04
CA GLN A 28 4.42 5.41 0.52
C GLN A 28 4.06 4.31 1.53
N VAL A 29 3.44 4.72 2.63
CA VAL A 29 2.81 3.81 3.59
C VAL A 29 1.30 3.90 3.44
N ARG A 30 0.65 2.80 3.08
CA ARG A 30 -0.80 2.78 2.81
C ARG A 30 -1.48 1.58 3.44
N ARG A 31 -2.73 1.80 3.83
CA ARG A 31 -3.67 0.72 4.15
C ARG A 31 -4.22 0.18 2.84
N VAL A 32 -3.97 -1.11 2.58
CA VAL A 32 -4.39 -1.78 1.36
C VAL A 32 -5.20 -3.05 1.67
N THR A 33 -5.79 -3.64 0.64
CA THR A 33 -6.43 -4.96 0.72
C THR A 33 -5.36 -6.04 0.96
N ARG A 34 -5.78 -7.20 1.48
CA ARG A 34 -4.85 -8.33 1.66
C ARG A 34 -4.30 -8.82 0.31
N GLU A 35 -5.13 -8.77 -0.74
CA GLU A 35 -4.74 -9.13 -2.11
C GLU A 35 -3.59 -8.24 -2.62
N CYS A 36 -3.73 -6.91 -2.51
CA CYS A 36 -2.66 -5.98 -2.89
C CYS A 36 -1.39 -6.19 -2.06
N ALA A 37 -1.54 -6.33 -0.73
CA ALA A 37 -0.39 -6.58 0.14
C ALA A 37 0.35 -7.88 -0.25
N GLY A 38 -0.39 -8.97 -0.46
CA GLY A 38 0.18 -10.25 -0.87
C GLY A 38 0.91 -10.16 -2.21
N GLN A 39 0.32 -9.49 -3.20
CA GLN A 39 0.95 -9.28 -4.50
C GLN A 39 2.22 -8.42 -4.39
N ALA A 40 2.14 -7.27 -3.73
CA ALA A 40 3.27 -6.34 -3.61
C ALA A 40 4.42 -6.96 -2.81
N ILE A 41 4.14 -7.66 -1.71
CA ILE A 41 5.15 -8.35 -0.89
C ILE A 41 5.74 -9.54 -1.65
N GLY A 42 4.91 -10.35 -2.31
CA GLY A 42 5.37 -11.49 -3.11
C GLY A 42 6.29 -11.08 -4.27
N LEU A 43 6.12 -9.86 -4.79
CA LEU A 43 6.99 -9.26 -5.80
C LEU A 43 8.20 -8.50 -5.21
N GLY A 44 8.36 -8.46 -3.88
CA GLY A 44 9.43 -7.73 -3.20
C GLY A 44 9.31 -6.21 -3.25
N ARG A 45 8.14 -5.67 -3.63
CA ARG A 45 7.88 -4.23 -3.83
C ARG A 45 7.27 -3.55 -2.61
N ALA A 46 6.97 -4.30 -1.56
CA ALA A 46 6.46 -3.76 -0.32
C ALA A 46 6.86 -4.62 0.89
N VAL A 47 6.83 -4.01 2.07
CA VAL A 47 7.01 -4.67 3.36
C VAL A 47 5.81 -4.43 4.26
N THR A 48 5.44 -5.42 5.08
CA THR A 48 4.38 -5.26 6.07
C THR A 48 4.86 -4.32 7.18
N VAL A 49 4.00 -3.40 7.59
CA VAL A 49 4.28 -2.52 8.73
C VAL A 49 3.16 -2.62 9.77
N ALA A 50 3.48 -2.25 11.00
CA ALA A 50 2.47 -2.12 12.05
C ALA A 50 1.42 -1.07 11.66
N THR A 51 0.22 -1.19 12.23
CA THR A 51 -0.82 -0.19 12.02
C THR A 51 -0.36 1.14 12.63
N PRO A 52 -0.22 2.23 11.84
CA PRO A 52 0.16 3.53 12.36
C PRO A 52 -0.91 4.02 13.35
N ASN A 53 -0.47 4.72 14.40
CA ASN A 53 -1.40 5.40 15.30
C ASN A 53 -2.05 6.60 14.59
N ARG A 54 -2.97 7.30 15.27
CA ARG A 54 -3.70 8.43 14.69
C ARG A 54 -2.76 9.56 14.23
N GLU A 55 -1.69 9.83 14.96
CA GLU A 55 -0.74 10.90 14.65
C GLU A 55 0.14 10.54 13.44
N ASP A 56 0.63 9.31 13.40
CA ASP A 56 1.36 8.76 12.24
C ASP A 56 0.49 8.74 10.99
N ALA A 57 -0.78 8.32 11.12
CA ALA A 57 -1.72 8.34 10.00
C ALA A 57 -1.94 9.76 9.46
N LYS A 58 -1.97 10.77 10.35
CA LYS A 58 -2.08 12.17 9.94
C LYS A 58 -0.84 12.67 9.21
N ARG A 59 0.37 12.29 9.66
CA ARG A 59 1.62 12.58 8.95
C ARG A 59 1.65 11.94 7.56
N LEU A 60 1.37 10.65 7.47
CA LEU A 60 1.38 9.90 6.21
C LEU A 60 0.35 10.42 5.17
N LEU A 61 -0.74 11.03 5.63
CA LEU A 61 -1.70 11.70 4.75
C LEU A 61 -1.23 13.09 4.29
N ALA A 62 -0.47 13.80 5.13
CA ALA A 62 0.07 15.12 4.82
C ALA A 62 1.29 15.06 3.87
N GLU A 63 2.01 13.94 3.85
CA GLU A 63 3.18 13.69 2.99
C GLU A 63 2.83 13.22 1.55
N ARG A 64 1.59 13.44 1.09
CA ARG A 64 1.07 12.95 -0.19
C ARG A 64 1.27 13.93 -1.36
#